data_AF-A0A355S6E9-F1
#
_entry.id   AF-A0A355S6E9-F1
#
_cell.length_a   1.000
_cell.length_b   1.000
_cell.length_c   1.000
_cell.angle_alpha   90.00
_cell.angle_beta   90.00
_cell.angle_gamma   90.00
#
_symmetry.space_group_name_H-M   'P 1'
#
loop_
_entity.id
_entity.type
_entity.pdbx_description
1 polymer ?
#
loop_
_entity_poly.entity_id
_entity_poly.type
_entity_poly.pdbx_seq_one_letter_code
_entity_poly.pdbx_strand_id
1 'polypeptide(L)'
;MTESSHLSYCQDLFRYQRRGSREVMVGGVGVGGGNPIRVQSMITADTLDTEACVAEVLELANAGCEIVRITAQTRRYAANLEYIRHGVRAAGCDVPLVADIHFKPDAALEAAKWVDKVRVNPGNYADKKKFEVREYSDAEYEEELERIRIKFVPLVELCKDLGRAMRIGTNHGSLSDRIMNRYGDTPLGMVESALEFVRIARDLDYHDLVFSMKASNPKVMIEAYRLLIARLDEQGPDWNYPIHLGVTEAGDGEDGRIKSAIGIGSLLNDGIGDTIRVSLTEDPVHEIPVAQAIVQNQDRDSNSSSLPAVTTGPTWDPFSYQRRASSVLEINGHELGGAKVYRVLTTKHKWDALAHKLDKMGDFQPEIIIEESGVRAIDPRDSAAIEEVDALPAPTLITVLDGIDMEVVPAFRLL
;
A
#
# COMPACT_ATOMS: atom_id res chain seq x y z
N MET A 1 10.99 1.69 27.43
CA MET A 1 10.21 0.65 26.76
C MET A 1 9.12 1.39 26.02
N THR A 2 9.27 1.56 24.71
CA THR A 2 8.32 2.31 23.87
C THR A 2 7.01 1.54 23.76
N GLU A 3 5.87 2.23 23.71
CA GLU A 3 4.51 1.67 23.67
C GLU A 3 4.25 0.68 22.49
N SER A 4 5.20 0.51 21.56
CA SER A 4 5.08 -0.37 20.40
C SER A 4 5.22 -1.87 20.68
N SER A 5 5.65 -2.30 21.87
CA SER A 5 5.93 -3.72 22.14
C SER A 5 4.70 -4.64 22.21
N HIS A 6 3.48 -4.09 22.08
CA HIS A 6 2.22 -4.86 22.09
C HIS A 6 1.40 -4.73 20.80
N LEU A 7 1.84 -3.91 19.84
CA LEU A 7 1.13 -3.72 18.58
C LEU A 7 1.44 -4.87 17.63
N SER A 8 0.40 -5.55 17.15
CA SER A 8 0.49 -6.54 16.08
C SER A 8 -0.30 -6.06 14.86
N TYR A 9 0.23 -6.30 13.67
CA TYR A 9 -0.41 -5.93 12.39
C TYR A 9 -0.72 -7.15 11.51
N CYS A 10 -0.17 -8.32 11.84
CA CYS A 10 -0.37 -9.57 11.13
C CYS A 10 -0.30 -10.75 12.11
N GLN A 11 -0.92 -11.88 11.76
CA GLN A 11 -0.96 -13.05 12.65
C GLN A 11 0.35 -13.84 12.66
N ASP A 12 1.03 -13.91 11.52
CA ASP A 12 2.31 -14.59 11.34
C ASP A 12 3.21 -13.70 10.48
N LEU A 13 4.49 -13.56 10.83
CA LEU A 13 5.47 -12.73 10.11
C LEU A 13 6.17 -13.48 8.96
N PHE A 14 6.05 -14.81 8.96
CA PHE A 14 6.76 -15.70 8.04
C PHE A 14 5.80 -16.39 7.08
N ARG A 15 4.52 -16.56 7.45
CA ARG A 15 3.49 -17.17 6.59
C ARG A 15 2.42 -16.23 6.18
N TYR A 16 2.13 -16.22 4.88
CA TYR A 16 1.03 -15.42 4.37
C TYR A 16 -0.27 -15.91 5.00
N GLN A 17 -1.04 -14.98 5.55
CA GLN A 17 -2.41 -15.20 5.94
C GLN A 17 -3.20 -13.93 5.69
N ARG A 18 -4.22 -14.04 4.85
CA ARG A 18 -5.05 -12.89 4.54
C ARG A 18 -5.72 -12.36 5.82
N ARG A 19 -5.58 -11.06 6.06
CA ARG A 19 -6.26 -10.37 7.16
C ARG A 19 -7.77 -10.43 6.95
N GLY A 20 -8.50 -10.82 7.99
CA GLY A 20 -9.96 -10.75 8.00
C GLY A 20 -10.44 -9.30 7.99
N SER A 21 -11.26 -8.94 7.00
CA SER A 21 -11.94 -7.66 6.89
C SER A 21 -13.45 -7.87 6.75
N ARG A 22 -14.27 -6.88 7.10
CA ARG A 22 -15.69 -6.86 6.72
C ARG A 22 -15.82 -6.75 5.21
N GLU A 23 -16.96 -7.19 4.68
CA GLU A 23 -17.30 -6.94 3.29
C GLU A 23 -17.89 -5.53 3.14
N VAL A 24 -17.44 -4.80 2.12
CA VAL A 24 -18.01 -3.52 1.69
C VAL A 24 -18.36 -3.62 0.21
N MET A 25 -19.62 -3.33 -0.13
CA MET A 25 -20.09 -3.35 -1.50
C MET A 25 -19.79 -2.03 -2.21
N VAL A 26 -19.13 -2.10 -3.35
CA VAL A 26 -18.92 -0.97 -4.27
C VAL A 26 -19.74 -1.24 -5.52
N GLY A 27 -20.97 -0.72 -5.56
CA GLY A 27 -21.93 -1.11 -6.58
C GLY A 27 -22.20 -2.62 -6.49
N GLY A 28 -21.97 -3.35 -7.57
CA GLY A 28 -22.08 -4.81 -7.60
C GLY A 28 -20.83 -5.58 -7.14
N VAL A 29 -19.74 -4.90 -6.76
CA VAL A 29 -18.44 -5.53 -6.48
C VAL A 29 -18.15 -5.54 -4.98
N GLY A 30 -18.02 -6.72 -4.38
CA GLY A 30 -17.60 -6.89 -2.98
C GLY A 30 -16.10 -6.67 -2.78
N VAL A 31 -15.74 -5.86 -1.79
CA VAL A 31 -14.36 -5.58 -1.36
C VAL A 31 -14.19 -6.01 0.09
N GLY A 32 -13.15 -6.80 0.37
CA GLY A 32 -12.93 -7.38 1.70
C GLY A 32 -13.78 -8.63 1.96
N GLY A 33 -13.77 -9.10 3.21
CA GLY A 33 -14.36 -10.40 3.55
C GLY A 33 -13.70 -11.54 2.79
N GLY A 34 -14.51 -12.41 2.18
CA GLY A 34 -14.04 -13.53 1.36
C GLY A 34 -13.79 -13.20 -0.12
N ASN A 35 -14.02 -11.96 -0.55
CA ASN A 35 -13.88 -11.56 -1.97
C ASN A 35 -12.43 -11.53 -2.43
N PRO A 36 -12.11 -11.79 -3.71
CA PRO A 36 -10.75 -11.63 -4.23
C PRO A 36 -10.24 -10.19 -4.08
N ILE A 37 -8.91 -10.02 -4.11
CA ILE A 37 -8.28 -8.69 -4.08
C ILE A 37 -8.65 -7.96 -5.38
N ARG A 38 -9.37 -6.85 -5.28
CA ARG A 38 -9.91 -6.15 -6.45
C ARG A 38 -8.90 -5.23 -7.12
N VAL A 39 -8.81 -5.27 -8.44
CA VAL A 39 -7.95 -4.35 -9.23
C VAL A 39 -8.73 -3.09 -9.62
N GLN A 40 -8.17 -1.92 -9.29
CA GLN A 40 -8.71 -0.61 -9.67
C GLN A 40 -7.71 0.18 -10.49
N SER A 41 -8.23 1.10 -11.28
CA SER A 41 -7.47 2.15 -11.96
C SER A 41 -8.25 3.47 -11.94
N MET A 42 -7.71 4.51 -12.55
CA MET A 42 -8.28 5.84 -12.60
C MET A 42 -8.12 6.41 -14.00
N ILE A 43 -9.19 6.95 -14.55
CA ILE A 43 -9.14 7.63 -15.85
C ILE A 43 -8.33 8.94 -15.76
N THR A 44 -7.80 9.36 -16.89
CA THR A 44 -7.02 10.60 -17.04
C THR A 44 -7.74 11.68 -17.84
N ALA A 45 -8.80 11.31 -18.58
CA ALA A 45 -9.67 12.24 -19.30
C ALA A 45 -10.23 13.33 -18.38
N ASP A 46 -10.43 14.52 -18.95
CA ASP A 46 -11.13 15.60 -18.27
C ASP A 46 -12.56 15.17 -17.99
N THR A 47 -12.96 15.19 -16.71
CA THR A 47 -14.32 14.83 -16.28
C THR A 47 -15.42 15.65 -16.96
N LEU A 48 -15.12 16.82 -17.54
CA LEU A 48 -16.08 17.59 -18.32
C LEU A 48 -16.24 17.10 -19.77
N ASP A 49 -15.33 16.27 -20.26
CA ASP A 49 -15.46 15.55 -21.52
C ASP A 49 -16.11 14.18 -21.25
N THR A 50 -17.44 14.15 -21.31
CA THR A 50 -18.22 12.94 -21.05
C THR A 50 -17.87 11.80 -22.00
N GLU A 51 -17.67 12.10 -23.28
CA GLU A 51 -17.43 11.05 -24.29
C GLU A 51 -16.06 10.42 -24.09
N ALA A 52 -15.02 11.23 -23.86
CA ALA A 52 -13.68 10.73 -23.54
C ALA A 52 -13.67 9.93 -22.24
N CYS A 53 -14.36 10.41 -21.19
CA CYS A 53 -14.49 9.68 -19.93
C CYS A 53 -15.16 8.32 -20.10
N VAL A 54 -16.27 8.25 -20.85
CA VAL A 54 -16.97 6.99 -21.10
C VAL A 54 -16.06 6.03 -21.87
N ALA A 55 -15.36 6.50 -22.91
CA ALA A 55 -14.44 5.68 -23.68
C ALA A 55 -13.32 5.07 -22.82
N GLU A 56 -12.65 5.89 -22.00
CA GLU A 56 -11.54 5.44 -21.16
C GLU A 56 -12.02 4.52 -20.01
N VAL A 57 -13.21 4.76 -19.45
CA VAL A 57 -13.83 3.83 -18.48
C VAL A 57 -14.05 2.44 -19.12
N LEU A 58 -14.59 2.40 -20.34
CA LEU A 58 -14.84 1.15 -21.06
C LEU A 58 -13.54 0.44 -21.43
N GLU A 59 -12.51 1.18 -21.83
CA GLU A 59 -11.18 0.64 -22.09
C GLU A 59 -10.57 -0.03 -20.85
N LEU A 60 -10.60 0.66 -19.70
CA LEU A 60 -10.13 0.10 -18.44
C LEU A 60 -10.92 -1.14 -18.04
N ALA A 61 -12.26 -1.11 -18.16
CA ALA A 61 -13.10 -2.26 -17.87
C ALA A 61 -12.76 -3.46 -18.76
N ASN A 62 -12.54 -3.24 -20.07
CA ASN A 62 -12.15 -4.28 -21.02
C ASN A 62 -10.76 -4.86 -20.73
N ALA A 63 -9.84 -4.05 -20.18
CA ALA A 63 -8.53 -4.51 -19.73
C ALA A 63 -8.58 -5.34 -18.42
N GLY A 64 -9.73 -5.40 -17.76
CA GLY A 64 -9.93 -6.13 -16.51
C GLY A 64 -9.89 -5.27 -15.25
N CYS A 65 -10.10 -3.96 -15.36
CA CYS A 65 -10.33 -3.09 -14.21
C CYS A 65 -11.71 -3.37 -13.60
N GLU A 66 -11.75 -3.65 -12.30
CA GLU A 66 -13.01 -4.03 -11.62
C GLU A 66 -13.73 -2.84 -10.99
N ILE A 67 -13.02 -1.74 -10.73
CA ILE A 67 -13.56 -0.50 -10.14
C ILE A 67 -12.80 0.68 -10.75
N VAL A 68 -13.51 1.63 -11.36
CA VAL A 68 -12.88 2.76 -12.06
C VAL A 68 -13.08 4.06 -11.29
N ARG A 69 -11.98 4.79 -11.08
CA ARG A 69 -11.99 6.09 -10.38
C ARG A 69 -11.98 7.26 -11.38
N ILE A 70 -12.72 8.31 -11.04
CA ILE A 70 -12.86 9.54 -11.82
C ILE A 70 -12.61 10.73 -10.90
N THR A 71 -11.79 11.69 -11.35
CA THR A 71 -11.53 12.91 -10.59
C THR A 71 -12.78 13.80 -10.58
N ALA A 72 -13.12 14.42 -9.43
CA ALA A 72 -14.27 15.31 -9.36
C ALA A 72 -13.98 16.48 -8.39
N GLN A 73 -13.17 17.43 -8.86
CA GLN A 73 -12.58 18.45 -7.99
C GLN A 73 -13.57 19.55 -7.54
N THR A 74 -14.65 19.77 -8.29
CA THR A 74 -15.65 20.80 -8.00
C THR A 74 -17.06 20.27 -8.24
N ARG A 75 -18.07 20.96 -7.71
CA ARG A 75 -19.47 20.62 -7.94
C ARG A 75 -19.83 20.51 -9.43
N ARG A 76 -19.21 21.31 -10.31
CA ARG A 76 -19.42 21.23 -11.76
C ARG A 76 -18.92 19.90 -12.34
N TYR A 77 -17.73 19.46 -11.93
CA TYR A 77 -17.16 18.18 -12.36
C TYR A 77 -17.98 17.02 -11.77
N ALA A 78 -18.35 17.11 -10.50
CA ALA A 78 -19.17 16.12 -9.81
C ALA A 78 -20.56 15.95 -10.44
N ALA A 79 -21.20 17.04 -10.89
CA ALA A 79 -22.47 16.97 -11.59
C ALA A 79 -22.34 16.26 -12.95
N ASN A 80 -21.18 16.35 -13.63
CA ASN A 80 -20.99 15.65 -14.90
C ASN A 80 -20.89 14.12 -14.76
N LEU A 81 -20.66 13.62 -13.53
CA LEU A 81 -20.66 12.19 -13.24
C LEU A 81 -22.01 11.53 -13.54
N GLU A 82 -23.11 12.28 -13.52
CA GLU A 82 -24.43 11.80 -13.96
C GLU A 82 -24.37 11.31 -15.42
N TYR A 83 -23.89 12.17 -16.33
CA TYR A 83 -23.81 11.87 -17.75
C TYR A 83 -22.80 10.78 -18.05
N ILE A 84 -21.64 10.78 -17.36
CA ILE A 84 -20.64 9.72 -17.50
C ILE A 84 -21.24 8.38 -17.07
N ARG A 85 -21.91 8.31 -15.91
CA ARG A 85 -22.57 7.08 -15.46
C ARG A 85 -23.61 6.61 -16.47
N HIS A 86 -24.48 7.50 -16.96
CA HIS A 86 -25.48 7.14 -17.94
C HIS A 86 -24.85 6.61 -19.24
N GLY A 87 -23.77 7.23 -19.72
CA GLY A 87 -23.04 6.77 -20.90
C GLY A 87 -22.42 5.38 -20.70
N VAL A 88 -21.74 5.15 -19.58
CA VAL A 88 -21.14 3.85 -19.24
C VAL A 88 -22.20 2.75 -19.15
N ARG A 89 -23.34 3.02 -18.50
CA ARG A 89 -24.45 2.06 -18.38
C ARG A 89 -25.16 1.83 -19.72
N ALA A 90 -25.34 2.87 -20.54
CA ALA A 90 -25.93 2.76 -21.88
C ALA A 90 -25.05 1.91 -22.83
N ALA A 91 -23.73 1.90 -22.62
CA ALA A 91 -22.81 1.01 -23.31
C ALA A 91 -22.81 -0.44 -22.77
N GLY A 92 -23.67 -0.77 -21.80
CA GLY A 92 -23.79 -2.11 -21.22
C GLY A 92 -22.66 -2.47 -20.25
N CYS A 93 -21.94 -1.49 -19.70
CA CYS A 93 -20.88 -1.72 -18.72
C CYS A 93 -21.36 -1.37 -17.30
N ASP A 94 -21.25 -2.33 -16.38
CA ASP A 94 -21.67 -2.18 -14.98
C ASP A 94 -20.49 -1.92 -14.02
N VAL A 95 -19.31 -1.58 -14.55
CA VAL A 95 -18.14 -1.28 -13.70
C VAL A 95 -18.50 -0.17 -12.68
N PRO A 96 -18.24 -0.37 -11.37
CA PRO A 96 -18.50 0.63 -10.37
C PRO A 96 -17.63 1.87 -10.56
N LEU A 97 -18.24 3.03 -10.36
CA LEU A 97 -17.57 4.32 -10.48
C LEU A 97 -17.24 4.88 -9.10
N VAL A 98 -16.04 5.46 -8.97
CA VAL A 98 -15.56 6.10 -7.74
C VAL A 98 -15.24 7.56 -7.99
N ALA A 99 -15.82 8.48 -7.22
CA ALA A 99 -15.44 9.89 -7.26
C ALA A 99 -14.21 10.18 -6.39
N ASP A 100 -13.16 10.77 -6.96
CA ASP A 100 -11.97 11.21 -6.22
C ASP A 100 -12.10 12.68 -5.79
N ILE A 101 -12.54 12.90 -4.54
CA ILE A 101 -12.74 14.24 -3.98
C ILE A 101 -11.53 14.64 -3.12
N HIS A 102 -11.03 15.85 -3.36
CA HIS A 102 -9.88 16.39 -2.65
C HIS A 102 -10.23 17.53 -1.67
N PHE A 103 -11.02 18.53 -2.08
CA PHE A 103 -11.08 19.81 -1.34
C PHE A 103 -12.48 20.31 -0.95
N LYS A 104 -13.55 19.70 -1.46
CA LYS A 104 -14.87 20.36 -1.52
C LYS A 104 -16.02 19.44 -1.06
N PRO A 105 -16.58 19.66 0.15
CA PRO A 105 -17.74 18.91 0.64
C PRO A 105 -18.95 18.97 -0.29
N ASP A 106 -19.21 20.13 -0.93
CA ASP A 106 -20.30 20.30 -1.89
C ASP A 106 -20.12 19.44 -3.15
N ALA A 107 -18.87 19.24 -3.59
CA ALA A 107 -18.56 18.31 -4.69
C ALA A 107 -18.77 16.86 -4.28
N ALA A 108 -18.43 16.48 -3.04
CA ALA A 108 -18.65 15.13 -2.53
C ALA A 108 -20.14 14.78 -2.45
N LEU A 109 -20.96 15.70 -1.92
CA LEU A 109 -22.41 15.53 -1.84
C LEU A 109 -23.05 15.41 -3.22
N GLU A 110 -22.58 16.20 -4.19
CA GLU A 110 -23.06 16.07 -5.57
C GLU A 110 -22.64 14.75 -6.19
N ALA A 111 -21.38 14.35 -6.03
CA ALA A 111 -20.85 13.11 -6.59
C ALA A 111 -21.56 11.86 -6.04
N ALA A 112 -21.85 11.81 -4.74
CA ALA A 112 -22.47 10.66 -4.07
C ALA A 112 -23.82 10.23 -4.67
N LYS A 113 -24.53 11.14 -5.34
CA LYS A 113 -25.77 10.84 -6.06
C LYS A 113 -25.53 9.92 -7.26
N TRP A 114 -24.37 10.09 -7.90
CA TRP A 114 -24.08 9.55 -9.22
C TRP A 114 -23.13 8.36 -9.16
N VAL A 115 -22.19 8.31 -8.22
CA VAL A 115 -21.18 7.23 -8.16
C VAL A 115 -21.54 6.14 -7.16
N ASP A 116 -20.86 5.00 -7.23
CA ASP A 116 -21.03 3.88 -6.31
C ASP A 116 -20.22 4.04 -5.02
N LYS A 117 -19.16 4.85 -5.07
CA LYS A 117 -18.29 5.12 -3.93
C LYS A 117 -17.63 6.50 -4.01
N VAL A 118 -17.45 7.15 -2.87
CA VAL A 118 -16.75 8.44 -2.78
C VAL A 118 -15.42 8.26 -2.06
N ARG A 119 -14.32 8.81 -2.59
CA ARG A 119 -13.10 8.98 -1.81
C ARG A 119 -13.07 10.36 -1.17
N VAL A 120 -12.76 10.38 0.11
CA VAL A 120 -12.45 11.57 0.89
C VAL A 120 -10.98 11.53 1.34
N ASN A 121 -10.34 12.70 1.35
CA ASN A 121 -9.01 12.88 1.93
C ASN A 121 -9.13 13.73 3.21
N PRO A 122 -8.87 13.14 4.39
CA PRO A 122 -8.99 13.85 5.67
C PRO A 122 -8.24 15.18 5.76
N GLY A 123 -7.04 15.26 5.18
CA GLY A 123 -6.15 16.40 5.38
C GLY A 123 -6.55 17.69 4.66
N ASN A 124 -7.51 17.62 3.73
CA ASN A 124 -7.96 18.76 2.94
C ASN A 124 -9.49 18.80 2.70
N TYR A 125 -10.26 17.90 3.30
CA TYR A 125 -11.72 17.90 3.19
C TYR A 125 -12.37 19.09 3.91
N ALA A 126 -11.92 19.40 5.13
CA ALA A 126 -12.46 20.48 5.96
C ALA A 126 -11.52 21.69 6.07
N ASP A 127 -10.23 21.50 5.83
CA ASP A 127 -9.20 22.48 6.13
C ASP A 127 -8.83 23.31 4.89
N LYS A 128 -8.62 24.61 5.12
CA LYS A 128 -7.85 25.45 4.20
C LYS A 128 -6.45 25.54 4.81
N LYS A 129 -5.44 24.98 4.15
CA LYS A 129 -4.05 25.09 4.63
C LYS A 129 -3.71 26.56 4.87
N LYS A 130 -3.57 26.93 6.13
CA LYS A 130 -3.02 28.20 6.55
C LYS A 130 -1.69 27.80 7.16
N PHE A 131 -0.61 27.87 6.38
CA PHE A 131 0.75 27.59 6.83
C PHE A 131 1.25 28.64 7.85
N GLU A 132 0.40 29.08 8.77
CA GLU A 132 0.77 29.80 9.98
C GLU A 132 1.17 28.73 10.99
N VAL A 133 2.46 28.70 11.37
CA VAL A 133 2.92 27.83 12.46
C VAL A 133 2.19 28.27 13.73
N ARG A 134 1.20 27.48 14.13
CA ARG A 134 0.42 27.65 15.36
C ARG A 134 0.51 26.35 16.12
N GLU A 135 1.06 26.39 17.33
CA GLU A 135 0.88 25.29 18.27
C GLU A 135 -0.60 25.25 18.65
N TYR A 136 -1.25 24.10 18.44
CA TYR A 136 -2.64 23.90 18.83
C TYR A 136 -2.68 23.45 20.29
N SER A 137 -3.43 24.18 21.12
CA SER A 137 -3.86 23.64 22.41
C SER A 137 -4.87 22.50 22.22
N ASP A 138 -5.05 21.65 23.23
CA ASP A 138 -6.04 20.56 23.18
C ASP A 138 -7.46 21.08 22.89
N ALA A 139 -7.81 22.25 23.41
CA ALA A 139 -9.11 22.89 23.15
C ALA A 139 -9.27 23.32 21.69
N GLU A 140 -8.25 23.94 21.09
CA GLU A 140 -8.28 24.33 19.67
C GLU A 140 -8.30 23.11 18.74
N TYR A 141 -7.63 22.03 19.13
CA TYR A 141 -7.69 20.77 18.40
C TYR A 141 -9.10 20.20 18.36
N GLU A 142 -9.78 20.17 19.52
CA GLU A 142 -11.17 19.71 19.63
C GLU A 142 -12.14 20.58 18.83
N GLU A 143 -11.92 21.90 18.80
CA GLU A 143 -12.72 22.81 17.95
C GLU A 143 -12.57 22.48 16.45
N GLU A 144 -11.37 22.13 15.98
CA GLU A 144 -11.19 21.71 14.58
C GLU A 144 -11.85 20.35 14.31
N LEU A 145 -11.81 19.41 15.26
CA LEU A 145 -12.55 18.14 15.15
C LEU A 145 -14.05 18.37 15.00
N GLU A 146 -14.65 19.26 15.77
CA GLU A 146 -16.07 19.57 15.66
C GLU A 146 -16.40 20.24 14.31
N ARG A 147 -15.52 21.10 13.79
CA ARG A 147 -15.69 21.68 12.45
C ARG A 147 -15.65 20.63 11.34
N ILE A 148 -14.77 19.63 11.47
CA ILE A 148 -14.72 18.49 10.54
C ILE A 148 -16.03 17.72 10.63
N ARG A 149 -16.50 17.43 11.84
CA ARG A 149 -17.76 16.73 12.10
C ARG A 149 -18.92 17.40 11.38
N ILE A 150 -19.12 18.72 11.57
CA ILE A 150 -20.18 19.50 10.92
C ILE A 150 -20.14 19.39 9.39
N LYS A 151 -18.95 19.34 8.78
CA LYS A 151 -18.79 19.24 7.31
C LYS A 151 -18.86 17.82 6.77
N PHE A 152 -18.53 16.82 7.58
CA PHE A 152 -18.41 15.43 7.15
C PHE A 152 -19.71 14.65 7.37
N VAL A 153 -20.42 14.90 8.47
CA VAL A 153 -21.70 14.25 8.81
C VAL A 153 -22.69 14.25 7.62
N PRO A 154 -22.94 15.37 6.90
CA PRO A 154 -23.89 15.36 5.79
C PRO A 154 -23.52 14.40 4.66
N LEU A 155 -22.23 14.19 4.42
CA LEU A 155 -21.76 13.24 3.40
C LEU A 155 -21.94 11.80 3.90
N VAL A 156 -21.66 11.54 5.17
CA VAL A 156 -21.84 10.21 5.77
C VAL A 156 -23.30 9.80 5.74
N GLU A 157 -24.21 10.67 6.18
CA GLU A 157 -25.66 10.42 6.14
C GLU A 157 -26.14 10.18 4.71
N LEU A 158 -25.74 11.02 3.76
CA LEU A 158 -26.10 10.83 2.35
C LEU A 158 -25.57 9.51 1.78
N CYS A 159 -24.32 9.14 2.09
CA CYS A 159 -23.75 7.87 1.64
C CYS A 159 -24.48 6.68 2.28
N LYS A 160 -24.84 6.77 3.56
CA LYS A 160 -25.63 5.75 4.26
C LYS A 160 -27.01 5.58 3.63
N ASP A 161 -27.73 6.68 3.38
CA ASP A 161 -29.07 6.66 2.77
C ASP A 161 -29.08 6.11 1.34
N LEU A 162 -28.03 6.40 0.56
CA LEU A 162 -27.89 5.96 -0.82
C LEU A 162 -27.19 4.60 -0.98
N GLY A 163 -26.74 3.99 0.12
CA GLY A 163 -25.96 2.75 0.08
C GLY A 163 -24.64 2.89 -0.69
N ARG A 164 -23.94 4.03 -0.53
CA ARG A 164 -22.63 4.28 -1.14
C ARG A 164 -21.53 3.87 -0.19
N ALA A 165 -20.48 3.26 -0.72
CA ALA A 165 -19.25 3.08 0.03
C ALA A 165 -18.43 4.37 0.08
N MET A 166 -17.53 4.46 1.04
CA MET A 166 -16.61 5.57 1.18
C MET A 166 -15.18 5.10 1.40
N ARG A 167 -14.22 5.71 0.71
CA ARG A 167 -12.80 5.54 1.02
C ARG A 167 -12.29 6.73 1.83
N ILE A 168 -11.83 6.49 3.06
CA ILE A 168 -11.05 7.46 3.84
C ILE A 168 -9.58 7.25 3.49
N GLY A 169 -9.03 8.17 2.70
CA GLY A 169 -7.70 7.99 2.12
C GLY A 169 -6.74 9.14 2.41
N THR A 170 -5.80 8.90 3.33
CA THR A 170 -4.74 9.84 3.69
C THR A 170 -3.55 9.69 2.75
N ASN A 171 -3.02 10.81 2.27
CA ASN A 171 -1.76 10.86 1.54
C ASN A 171 -0.72 11.61 2.38
N HIS A 172 0.52 11.12 2.41
CA HIS A 172 1.61 11.72 3.19
C HIS A 172 1.79 13.22 2.86
N GLY A 173 1.85 13.58 1.58
CA GLY A 173 2.03 14.99 1.16
C GLY A 173 0.82 15.92 1.40
N SER A 174 -0.30 15.43 1.94
CA SER A 174 -1.52 16.21 2.12
C SER A 174 -2.11 16.17 3.53
N LEU A 175 -1.29 15.93 4.56
CA LEU A 175 -1.75 16.06 5.95
C LEU A 175 -2.23 17.50 6.24
N SER A 176 -3.21 17.62 7.13
CA SER A 176 -3.76 18.90 7.58
C SER A 176 -2.84 19.57 8.58
N ASP A 177 -2.98 20.90 8.73
CA ASP A 177 -2.14 21.68 9.63
C ASP A 177 -2.26 21.19 11.08
N ARG A 178 -3.47 20.82 11.57
CA ARG A 178 -3.65 20.27 12.94
C ARG A 178 -2.85 18.98 13.15
N ILE A 179 -2.83 18.09 12.16
CA ILE A 179 -2.16 16.81 12.23
C ILE A 179 -0.65 17.02 12.18
N MET A 180 -0.20 17.88 11.27
CA MET A 180 1.21 18.24 11.13
C MET A 180 1.77 18.86 12.41
N ASN A 181 1.02 19.73 13.09
CA ASN A 181 1.49 20.34 14.34
C ASN A 181 1.49 19.36 15.52
N ARG A 182 0.52 18.43 15.61
CA ARG A 182 0.38 17.50 16.73
C ARG A 182 1.24 16.23 16.61
N TYR A 183 1.32 15.67 15.41
CA TYR A 183 1.95 14.37 15.15
C TYR A 183 3.12 14.43 14.14
N GLY A 184 3.34 15.59 13.51
CA GLY A 184 4.34 15.75 12.46
C GLY A 184 3.97 15.10 11.13
N ASP A 185 4.87 15.22 10.16
CA ASP A 185 4.82 14.51 8.89
C ASP A 185 5.29 13.07 9.08
N THR A 186 4.46 12.26 9.73
CA THR A 186 4.82 10.90 10.20
C THR A 186 3.75 9.87 9.82
N PRO A 187 4.12 8.56 9.77
CA PRO A 187 3.13 7.49 9.66
C PRO A 187 2.02 7.58 10.71
N LEU A 188 2.35 7.96 11.95
CA LEU A 188 1.36 8.18 13.01
C LEU A 188 0.39 9.30 12.66
N GLY A 189 0.89 10.44 12.16
CA GLY A 189 0.04 11.54 11.69
C GLY A 189 -0.93 11.10 10.58
N MET A 190 -0.47 10.26 9.65
CA MET A 190 -1.34 9.70 8.62
C MET A 190 -2.47 8.84 9.19
N VAL A 191 -2.15 7.99 10.17
CA VAL A 191 -3.10 7.09 10.83
C VAL A 191 -4.11 7.87 11.63
N GLU A 192 -3.67 8.78 12.50
CA GLU A 192 -4.57 9.59 13.33
C GLU A 192 -5.51 10.44 12.47
N SER A 193 -5.02 10.99 11.35
CA SER A 193 -5.86 11.73 10.39
C SER A 193 -7.01 10.89 9.83
N ALA A 194 -6.80 9.59 9.59
CA ALA A 194 -7.89 8.71 9.16
C ALA A 194 -8.80 8.29 10.32
N LEU A 195 -8.22 8.05 11.51
CA LEU A 195 -8.96 7.64 12.71
C LEU A 195 -9.99 8.69 13.15
N GLU A 196 -9.67 9.99 13.02
CA GLU A 196 -10.60 11.09 13.27
C GLU A 196 -11.90 10.94 12.45
N PHE A 197 -11.78 10.66 11.15
CA PHE A 197 -12.92 10.57 10.24
C PHE A 197 -13.74 9.30 10.47
N VAL A 198 -13.09 8.16 10.72
CA VAL A 198 -13.85 6.91 10.99
C VAL A 198 -14.58 6.95 12.31
N ARG A 199 -14.07 7.64 13.34
CA ARG A 199 -14.81 7.83 14.60
C ARG A 199 -16.13 8.56 14.35
N ILE A 200 -16.11 9.64 13.56
CA ILE A 200 -17.32 10.36 13.17
C ILE A 200 -18.28 9.45 12.37
N ALA A 201 -17.76 8.68 11.42
CA ALA A 201 -18.58 7.74 10.65
C ALA A 201 -19.22 6.66 11.52
N ARG A 202 -18.49 6.11 12.50
CA ARG A 202 -19.00 5.10 13.44
C ARG A 202 -20.01 5.66 14.43
N ASP A 203 -19.86 6.91 14.88
CA ASP A 203 -20.89 7.58 15.71
C ASP A 203 -22.26 7.64 15.00
N LEU A 204 -22.24 7.65 13.67
CA LEU A 204 -23.43 7.60 12.80
C LEU A 204 -23.79 6.19 12.34
N ASP A 205 -23.14 5.16 12.89
CA ASP A 205 -23.35 3.75 12.55
C ASP A 205 -23.15 3.51 11.02
N TYR A 206 -22.18 4.19 10.42
CA TYR A 206 -21.82 4.01 9.01
C TYR A 206 -20.52 3.21 8.88
N HIS A 207 -20.61 2.08 8.18
CA HIS A 207 -19.57 1.04 8.18
C HIS A 207 -19.06 0.64 6.79
N ASP A 208 -19.62 1.19 5.72
CA ASP A 208 -19.21 0.94 4.32
C ASP A 208 -17.92 1.68 3.96
N LEU A 209 -16.89 1.47 4.78
CA LEU A 209 -15.63 2.21 4.75
C LEU A 209 -14.47 1.36 4.22
N VAL A 210 -13.63 1.97 3.38
CA VAL A 210 -12.35 1.44 2.92
C VAL A 210 -11.23 2.42 3.30
N PHE A 211 -10.07 1.94 3.74
CA PHE A 211 -8.94 2.83 4.07
C PHE A 211 -7.84 2.82 3.02
N SER A 212 -7.08 3.92 2.94
CA SER A 212 -5.78 3.93 2.25
C SER A 212 -4.81 4.91 2.89
N MET A 213 -3.54 4.53 2.96
CA MET A 213 -2.41 5.32 3.47
C MET A 213 -1.33 5.42 2.38
N LYS A 214 -1.44 6.36 1.45
CA LYS A 214 -0.49 6.43 0.32
C LYS A 214 0.69 7.34 0.63
N ALA A 215 1.89 6.86 0.32
CA ALA A 215 3.11 7.65 0.31
C ALA A 215 3.91 7.33 -0.95
N SER A 216 4.74 8.29 -1.39
CA SER A 216 5.66 8.07 -2.52
C SER A 216 6.91 7.33 -2.09
N ASN A 217 7.23 7.26 -0.80
CA ASN A 217 8.25 6.37 -0.26
C ASN A 217 7.59 5.06 0.19
N PRO A 218 7.93 3.90 -0.42
CA PRO A 218 7.37 2.61 -0.03
C PRO A 218 7.55 2.27 1.46
N LYS A 219 8.66 2.69 2.09
CA LYS A 219 8.89 2.43 3.52
C LYS A 219 7.85 3.10 4.41
N VAL A 220 7.65 4.40 4.18
CA VAL A 220 6.64 5.20 4.90
C VAL A 220 5.23 4.64 4.65
N MET A 221 4.95 4.21 3.42
CA MET A 221 3.69 3.56 3.08
C MET A 221 3.49 2.28 3.92
N ILE A 222 4.46 1.37 3.90
CA ILE A 222 4.42 0.10 4.63
C ILE A 222 4.21 0.35 6.14
N GLU A 223 5.02 1.22 6.73
CA GLU A 223 4.91 1.62 8.15
C GLU A 223 3.51 2.15 8.49
N ALA A 224 2.95 3.04 7.66
CA ALA A 224 1.65 3.65 7.89
C ALA A 224 0.50 2.65 7.80
N TYR A 225 0.52 1.70 6.84
CA TYR A 225 -0.51 0.66 6.77
C TYR A 225 -0.43 -0.32 7.93
N ARG A 226 0.77 -0.77 8.32
CA ARG A 226 0.95 -1.66 9.47
C ARG A 226 0.46 -1.01 10.75
N LEU A 227 0.83 0.25 10.96
CA LEU A 227 0.37 1.03 12.10
C LEU A 227 -1.14 1.23 12.07
N LEU A 228 -1.74 1.53 10.91
CA LEU A 228 -3.20 1.62 10.77
C LEU A 228 -3.89 0.34 11.23
N ILE A 229 -3.41 -0.83 10.78
CA ILE A 229 -4.01 -2.11 11.18
C ILE A 229 -3.92 -2.30 12.68
N ALA A 230 -2.74 -2.13 13.27
CA ALA A 230 -2.56 -2.31 14.70
C ALA A 230 -3.47 -1.36 15.51
N ARG A 231 -3.60 -0.10 15.09
CA ARG A 231 -4.45 0.91 15.74
C ARG A 231 -5.94 0.62 15.59
N LEU A 232 -6.37 0.06 14.46
CA LEU A 232 -7.75 -0.41 14.26
C LEU A 232 -8.05 -1.62 15.16
N ASP A 233 -7.14 -2.59 15.22
CA ASP A 233 -7.33 -3.80 16.02
C ASP A 233 -7.43 -3.48 17.52
N GLU A 234 -6.70 -2.46 18.00
CA GLU A 234 -6.84 -1.93 19.37
C GLU A 234 -8.24 -1.37 19.68
N GLN A 235 -8.97 -0.86 18.68
CA GLN A 235 -10.33 -0.36 18.90
C GLN A 235 -11.34 -1.50 19.10
N GLY A 236 -10.99 -2.71 18.68
CA GLY A 236 -11.79 -3.92 18.86
C GLY A 236 -12.01 -4.72 17.56
N PRO A 237 -12.55 -5.94 17.68
CA PRO A 237 -12.66 -6.89 16.56
C PRO A 237 -13.56 -6.40 15.41
N ASP A 238 -14.48 -5.48 15.71
CA ASP A 238 -15.38 -4.86 14.73
C ASP A 238 -14.80 -3.60 14.07
N TRP A 239 -13.49 -3.36 14.15
CA TRP A 239 -12.80 -2.28 13.41
C TRP A 239 -12.00 -2.81 12.22
N ASN A 240 -12.40 -3.98 11.73
CA ASN A 240 -11.77 -4.72 10.65
C ASN A 240 -12.19 -4.24 9.24
N TYR A 241 -11.83 -3.02 8.85
CA TYR A 241 -12.22 -2.46 7.54
C TYR A 241 -11.33 -2.93 6.37
N PRO A 242 -11.84 -2.96 5.11
CA PRO A 242 -11.02 -3.23 3.93
C PRO A 242 -9.96 -2.17 3.65
N ILE A 243 -8.86 -2.59 3.05
CA ILE A 243 -7.69 -1.77 2.75
C ILE A 243 -7.47 -1.66 1.24
N HIS A 244 -7.41 -0.42 0.73
CA HIS A 244 -7.00 -0.09 -0.62
C HIS A 244 -5.52 0.27 -0.67
N LEU A 245 -4.69 -0.59 -1.25
CA LEU A 245 -3.26 -0.35 -1.42
C LEU A 245 -2.93 0.44 -2.68
N GLY A 246 -1.82 1.16 -2.63
CA GLY A 246 -1.17 1.70 -3.81
C GLY A 246 -0.13 2.75 -3.43
N VAL A 247 0.99 2.71 -4.14
CA VAL A 247 2.02 3.75 -4.05
C VAL A 247 1.54 4.97 -4.84
N THR A 248 1.71 6.17 -4.29
CA THR A 248 1.46 7.42 -5.05
C THR A 248 2.75 7.84 -5.75
N GLU A 249 2.64 8.47 -6.92
CA GLU A 249 3.82 8.96 -7.67
C GLU A 249 4.88 7.86 -7.82
N ALA A 250 4.48 6.72 -8.37
CA ALA A 250 5.40 5.59 -8.52
C ALA A 250 6.51 5.92 -9.54
N GLY A 251 6.17 6.71 -10.56
CA GLY A 251 7.03 7.01 -11.70
C GLY A 251 6.50 6.35 -12.96
N ASP A 252 7.30 6.40 -14.01
CA ASP A 252 7.09 5.72 -15.29
C ASP A 252 7.97 4.46 -15.39
N GLY A 253 7.71 3.65 -16.41
CA GLY A 253 8.56 2.54 -16.80
C GLY A 253 8.79 1.51 -15.70
N GLU A 254 9.98 0.92 -15.71
CA GLU A 254 10.37 -0.11 -14.74
C GLU A 254 10.44 0.42 -13.32
N ASP A 255 10.86 1.68 -13.12
CA ASP A 255 10.98 2.27 -11.79
C ASP A 255 9.62 2.33 -11.08
N GLY A 256 8.57 2.79 -11.78
CA GLY A 256 7.21 2.81 -11.25
C GLY A 256 6.65 1.42 -10.92
N ARG A 257 6.98 0.43 -11.75
CA ARG A 257 6.57 -0.97 -11.58
C ARG A 257 7.27 -1.63 -10.40
N ILE A 258 8.59 -1.49 -10.29
CA ILE A 258 9.42 -2.01 -9.19
C ILE A 258 8.97 -1.39 -7.87
N LYS A 259 8.79 -0.06 -7.84
CA LYS A 259 8.37 0.66 -6.64
C LYS A 259 6.98 0.24 -6.18
N SER A 260 6.06 0.02 -7.11
CA SER A 260 4.72 -0.50 -6.82
C SER A 260 4.76 -1.94 -6.31
N ALA A 261 5.58 -2.81 -6.91
CA ALA A 261 5.77 -4.18 -6.48
C ALA A 261 6.35 -4.25 -5.05
N ILE A 262 7.31 -3.39 -4.72
CA ILE A 262 7.85 -3.27 -3.36
C ILE A 262 6.76 -2.82 -2.40
N GLY A 263 6.11 -1.68 -2.62
CA GLY A 263 5.15 -1.13 -1.66
C GLY A 263 3.88 -1.98 -1.49
N ILE A 264 3.26 -2.39 -2.60
CA ILE A 264 2.02 -3.17 -2.59
C ILE A 264 2.31 -4.63 -2.20
N GLY A 265 3.33 -5.24 -2.81
CA GLY A 265 3.68 -6.64 -2.56
C GLY A 265 4.08 -6.90 -1.11
N SER A 266 4.81 -5.99 -0.46
CA SER A 266 5.16 -6.15 0.96
C SER A 266 3.92 -6.31 1.85
N LEU A 267 2.94 -5.42 1.67
CA LEU A 267 1.72 -5.40 2.48
C LEU A 267 0.79 -6.55 2.13
N LEU A 268 0.68 -6.93 0.86
CA LEU A 268 -0.07 -8.12 0.48
C LEU A 268 0.51 -9.37 1.15
N ASN A 269 1.84 -9.50 1.21
CA ASN A 269 2.48 -10.63 1.92
C ASN A 269 2.24 -10.62 3.43
N ASP A 270 1.98 -9.45 4.03
CA ASP A 270 1.51 -9.32 5.42
C ASP A 270 0.04 -9.74 5.60
N GLY A 271 -0.66 -10.06 4.49
CA GLY A 271 -2.10 -10.32 4.47
C GLY A 271 -2.95 -9.04 4.37
N ILE A 272 -2.34 -7.87 4.25
CA ILE A 272 -3.00 -6.57 4.26
C ILE A 272 -3.30 -6.15 2.82
N GLY A 273 -4.56 -6.01 2.46
CA GLY A 273 -4.99 -5.49 1.17
C GLY A 273 -6.18 -6.23 0.60
N ASP A 274 -7.23 -5.49 0.29
CA ASP A 274 -8.48 -6.02 -0.25
C ASP A 274 -8.76 -5.48 -1.66
N THR A 275 -8.05 -4.42 -2.03
CA THR A 275 -8.06 -3.87 -3.37
C THR A 275 -6.78 -3.07 -3.60
N ILE A 276 -6.31 -2.99 -4.84
CA ILE A 276 -5.07 -2.30 -5.18
C ILE A 276 -5.26 -1.35 -6.36
N ARG A 277 -4.37 -0.35 -6.45
CA ARG A 277 -4.11 0.39 -7.67
C ARG A 277 -2.60 0.65 -7.79
N VAL A 278 -2.03 0.30 -8.94
CA VAL A 278 -0.71 0.75 -9.39
C VAL A 278 -0.88 2.16 -9.97
N SER A 279 -0.02 3.12 -9.62
CA SER A 279 -0.16 4.51 -10.10
C SER A 279 1.04 4.89 -10.97
N LEU A 280 0.96 4.62 -12.27
CA LEU A 280 2.03 4.91 -13.24
C LEU A 280 1.83 6.29 -13.87
N THR A 281 2.93 6.92 -14.31
CA THR A 281 2.89 8.13 -15.14
C THR A 281 2.77 7.75 -16.63
N GLU A 282 1.83 6.85 -16.94
CA GLU A 282 1.57 6.29 -18.26
C GLU A 282 0.06 6.29 -18.52
N ASP A 283 -0.37 5.87 -19.71
CA ASP A 283 -1.78 5.59 -19.97
C ASP A 283 -2.29 4.54 -18.94
N PRO A 284 -3.43 4.79 -18.27
CA PRO A 284 -3.88 3.97 -17.15
C PRO A 284 -4.15 2.51 -17.52
N VAL A 285 -4.35 2.18 -18.80
CA VAL A 285 -4.49 0.78 -19.23
C VAL A 285 -3.23 -0.05 -18.88
N HIS A 286 -2.05 0.57 -18.84
CA HIS A 286 -0.79 -0.08 -18.48
C HIS A 286 -0.67 -0.37 -16.97
N GLU A 287 -1.49 0.25 -16.12
CA GLU A 287 -1.54 -0.06 -14.69
C GLU A 287 -2.13 -1.47 -14.46
N ILE A 288 -3.05 -1.91 -15.31
CA ILE A 288 -3.87 -3.12 -15.09
C ILE A 288 -3.05 -4.42 -15.11
N PRO A 289 -2.21 -4.71 -16.12
CA PRO A 289 -1.42 -5.93 -16.15
C PRO A 289 -0.45 -6.03 -14.96
N VAL A 290 0.11 -4.90 -14.53
CA VAL A 290 1.03 -4.84 -13.38
C VAL A 290 0.28 -5.14 -12.09
N ALA A 291 -0.89 -4.54 -11.89
CA ALA A 291 -1.74 -4.81 -10.73
C ALA A 291 -2.15 -6.30 -10.68
N GLN A 292 -2.59 -6.86 -11.81
CA GLN A 292 -2.95 -8.27 -11.91
C GLN A 292 -1.77 -9.19 -11.59
N ALA A 293 -0.57 -8.90 -12.10
CA ALA A 293 0.63 -9.69 -11.81
C ALA A 293 1.00 -9.67 -10.31
N ILE A 294 0.86 -8.52 -9.65
CA ILE A 294 1.09 -8.39 -8.20
C ILE A 294 0.08 -9.23 -7.42
N VAL A 295 -1.22 -9.18 -7.77
CA VAL A 295 -2.27 -9.98 -7.10
C VAL A 295 -2.07 -11.48 -7.33
N GLN A 296 -1.79 -11.90 -8.56
CA GLN A 296 -1.62 -13.32 -8.92
C GLN A 296 -0.47 -14.00 -8.16
N ASN A 297 0.58 -13.26 -7.81
CA ASN A 297 1.68 -13.83 -7.01
C ASN A 297 1.20 -14.24 -5.61
N GLN A 298 0.23 -13.54 -5.03
CA GLN A 298 -0.28 -13.86 -3.70
C GLN A 298 -1.14 -15.13 -3.68
N ASP A 299 -1.91 -15.38 -4.74
CA ASP A 299 -2.72 -16.60 -4.84
C ASP A 299 -1.84 -17.86 -4.90
N ARG A 300 -0.60 -17.76 -5.40
CA ARG A 300 0.35 -18.88 -5.50
C ARG A 300 0.98 -19.26 -4.17
N ASP A 301 1.20 -18.29 -3.29
CA ASP A 301 1.82 -18.46 -1.97
C ASP A 301 0.85 -19.02 -0.91
N SER A 302 -0.41 -19.26 -1.28
CA SER A 302 -1.45 -19.82 -0.40
C SER A 302 -1.37 -21.34 -0.18
N ASN A 303 -0.39 -22.03 -0.78
CA ASN A 303 -0.19 -23.46 -0.60
C ASN A 303 0.56 -23.77 0.69
N SER A 304 0.07 -24.77 1.43
CA SER A 304 0.36 -25.00 2.85
C SER A 304 1.81 -25.30 3.19
N SER A 305 2.38 -24.53 4.12
CA SER A 305 3.65 -24.86 4.78
C SER A 305 3.50 -25.81 5.95
N SER A 306 4.39 -26.81 5.97
CA SER A 306 4.61 -27.74 7.08
C SER A 306 5.70 -27.27 8.06
N LEU A 307 6.18 -26.03 7.96
CA LEU A 307 7.18 -25.53 8.91
C LEU A 307 6.55 -25.40 10.31
N PRO A 308 7.34 -25.33 11.40
CA PRO A 308 6.84 -24.96 12.72
C PRO A 308 6.49 -23.46 12.78
N ALA A 309 5.46 -23.07 13.52
CA ALA A 309 5.18 -21.66 13.75
C ALA A 309 6.36 -21.03 14.51
N VAL A 310 6.86 -19.88 14.07
CA VAL A 310 7.92 -19.17 14.79
C VAL A 310 7.30 -18.56 16.04
N THR A 311 7.70 -19.05 17.22
CA THR A 311 7.14 -18.61 18.50
C THR A 311 7.83 -17.40 19.11
N THR A 312 8.91 -16.92 18.48
CA THR A 312 9.66 -15.73 18.92
C THR A 312 9.19 -14.50 18.16
N GLY A 313 8.87 -13.43 18.88
CA GLY A 313 8.59 -12.12 18.28
C GLY A 313 9.76 -11.59 17.45
N PRO A 314 9.54 -10.59 16.58
CA PRO A 314 10.58 -10.05 15.73
C PRO A 314 11.70 -9.44 16.58
N THR A 315 12.95 -9.60 16.14
CA THR A 315 14.11 -8.94 16.77
C THR A 315 14.31 -7.50 16.26
N TRP A 316 13.30 -6.95 15.57
CA TRP A 316 13.28 -5.61 14.99
C TRP A 316 11.92 -4.96 15.22
N ASP A 317 11.84 -3.65 15.10
CA ASP A 317 10.59 -2.91 15.14
C ASP A 317 9.90 -2.98 13.77
N PRO A 318 8.70 -3.58 13.62
CA PRO A 318 8.01 -3.64 12.34
C PRO A 318 7.30 -2.33 11.94
N PHE A 319 7.28 -1.34 12.83
CA PHE A 319 6.64 -0.04 12.62
C PHE A 319 7.64 1.08 12.31
N SER A 320 8.95 0.80 12.33
CA SER A 320 9.98 1.75 11.93
C SER A 320 11.16 1.08 11.23
N TYR A 321 11.59 1.66 10.11
CA TYR A 321 12.75 1.16 9.40
C TYR A 321 14.06 1.51 10.11
N GLN A 322 14.85 0.48 10.44
CA GLN A 322 16.25 0.62 10.83
C GLN A 322 17.12 -0.34 10.01
N ARG A 323 18.16 0.19 9.34
CA ARG A 323 19.14 -0.66 8.66
C ARG A 323 19.88 -1.51 9.71
N ARG A 324 19.83 -2.84 9.54
CA ARG A 324 20.57 -3.77 10.39
C ARG A 324 22.07 -3.45 10.33
N ALA A 325 22.69 -3.27 11.50
CA ALA A 325 24.12 -3.08 11.61
C ALA A 325 24.85 -4.36 11.15
N SER A 326 25.94 -4.20 10.40
CA SER A 326 26.78 -5.30 9.95
C SER A 326 28.23 -4.85 9.86
N SER A 327 29.15 -5.79 10.03
CA SER A 327 30.58 -5.58 9.76
C SER A 327 30.80 -5.40 8.26
N VAL A 328 31.87 -4.68 7.89
CA VAL A 328 32.33 -4.62 6.49
C VAL A 328 33.16 -5.86 6.20
N LEU A 329 32.87 -6.51 5.07
CA LEU A 329 33.61 -7.63 4.51
C LEU A 329 34.20 -7.18 3.17
N GLU A 330 35.41 -7.62 2.86
CA GLU A 330 36.03 -7.43 1.54
C GLU A 330 36.06 -8.78 0.80
N ILE A 331 35.49 -8.81 -0.41
CA ILE A 331 35.47 -9.98 -1.28
C ILE A 331 36.00 -9.55 -2.64
N ASN A 332 37.07 -10.18 -3.11
CA ASN A 332 37.67 -9.93 -4.42
C ASN A 332 37.93 -8.44 -4.71
N GLY A 333 38.32 -7.67 -3.69
CA GLY A 333 38.56 -6.23 -3.78
C GLY A 333 37.31 -5.34 -3.66
N HIS A 334 36.13 -5.92 -3.44
CA HIS A 334 34.88 -5.21 -3.24
C HIS A 334 34.44 -5.27 -1.77
N GLU A 335 34.26 -4.11 -1.16
CA GLU A 335 33.71 -4.01 0.20
C GLU A 335 32.17 -4.12 0.16
N LEU A 336 31.59 -4.91 1.06
CA LEU A 336 30.15 -5.06 1.31
C LEU A 336 29.83 -5.06 2.81
N GLY A 337 28.57 -4.77 3.16
CA GLY A 337 28.14 -4.64 4.55
C GLY A 337 28.39 -3.25 5.14
N GLY A 338 28.04 -3.07 6.42
CA GLY A 338 28.11 -1.78 7.10
C GLY A 338 27.34 -0.69 6.35
N ALA A 339 28.03 0.41 6.01
CA ALA A 339 27.47 1.53 5.24
C ALA A 339 27.80 1.48 3.73
N LYS A 340 28.49 0.42 3.26
CA LYS A 340 28.89 0.28 1.85
C LYS A 340 27.68 0.03 0.95
N VAL A 341 27.86 0.26 -0.34
CA VAL A 341 26.86 0.02 -1.38
C VAL A 341 26.57 -1.48 -1.54
N TYR A 342 25.39 -1.81 -2.06
CA TYR A 342 25.01 -3.19 -2.35
C TYR A 342 25.87 -3.75 -3.48
N ARG A 343 26.24 -5.03 -3.37
CA ARG A 343 27.01 -5.76 -4.40
C ARG A 343 26.10 -6.74 -5.12
N VAL A 344 26.25 -6.80 -6.44
CA VAL A 344 25.54 -7.77 -7.27
C VAL A 344 26.43 -8.99 -7.47
N LEU A 345 26.00 -10.12 -6.93
CA LEU A 345 26.67 -11.41 -7.06
C LEU A 345 26.01 -12.22 -8.18
N THR A 346 26.79 -13.01 -8.92
CA THR A 346 26.25 -13.91 -9.95
C THR A 346 27.08 -15.20 -10.04
N THR A 347 26.50 -16.24 -10.64
CA THR A 347 27.22 -17.50 -10.89
C THR A 347 28.20 -17.35 -12.05
N LYS A 348 29.25 -18.17 -12.08
CA LYS A 348 30.25 -18.18 -13.17
C LYS A 348 29.59 -18.37 -14.53
N HIS A 349 28.62 -19.28 -14.61
CA HIS A 349 27.87 -19.53 -15.83
C HIS A 349 27.14 -18.27 -16.34
N LYS A 350 26.46 -17.52 -15.45
CA LYS A 350 25.78 -16.27 -15.82
C LYS A 350 26.78 -15.18 -16.15
N TRP A 351 27.90 -15.10 -15.44
CA TRP A 351 28.98 -14.17 -15.74
C TRP A 351 29.50 -14.37 -17.17
N ASP A 352 29.86 -15.60 -17.53
CA ASP A 352 30.39 -15.93 -18.85
C ASP A 352 29.36 -15.65 -19.96
N ALA A 353 28.08 -15.92 -19.71
CA ALA A 353 26.99 -15.58 -20.62
C ALA A 353 26.83 -14.05 -20.82
N LEU A 354 27.09 -13.26 -19.78
CA LEU A 354 27.01 -11.80 -19.79
C LEU A 354 28.31 -11.13 -20.26
N ALA A 355 29.42 -11.85 -20.40
CA ALA A 355 30.75 -11.30 -20.65
C ALA A 355 30.80 -10.27 -21.81
N HIS A 356 30.05 -10.53 -22.89
CA HIS A 356 29.97 -9.65 -24.06
C HIS A 356 29.20 -8.34 -23.84
N LYS A 357 28.53 -8.18 -22.70
CA LYS A 357 27.68 -7.04 -22.34
C LYS A 357 28.08 -6.35 -21.04
N LEU A 358 28.99 -6.91 -20.25
CA LEU A 358 29.36 -6.38 -18.93
C LEU A 358 29.68 -4.87 -18.97
N ASP A 359 30.52 -4.44 -19.91
CA ASP A 359 30.91 -3.02 -20.08
C ASP A 359 29.74 -2.09 -20.40
N LYS A 360 28.60 -2.62 -20.85
CA LYS A 360 27.39 -1.86 -21.20
C LYS A 360 26.34 -1.85 -20.09
N MET A 361 26.55 -2.60 -19.00
CA MET A 361 25.58 -2.74 -17.92
C MET A 361 25.65 -1.61 -16.89
N GLY A 362 26.72 -0.80 -16.89
CA GLY A 362 26.89 0.30 -15.93
C GLY A 362 26.80 -0.20 -14.49
N ASP A 363 26.01 0.50 -13.67
CA ASP A 363 25.87 0.21 -12.23
C ASP A 363 25.20 -1.14 -11.92
N PHE A 364 24.60 -1.81 -12.91
CA PHE A 364 23.96 -3.12 -12.74
C PHE A 364 24.89 -4.30 -13.04
N GLN A 365 26.15 -4.02 -13.37
CA GLN A 365 27.13 -5.07 -13.64
C GLN A 365 27.34 -5.93 -12.39
N PRO A 366 27.31 -7.27 -12.50
CA PRO A 366 27.76 -8.12 -11.40
C PRO A 366 29.22 -7.82 -11.07
N GLU A 367 29.55 -7.80 -9.79
CA GLU A 367 30.90 -7.47 -9.28
C GLU A 367 31.63 -8.71 -8.77
N ILE A 368 30.89 -9.71 -8.28
CA ILE A 368 31.45 -10.87 -7.58
C ILE A 368 30.87 -12.15 -8.18
N ILE A 369 31.75 -13.09 -8.49
CA ILE A 369 31.40 -14.45 -8.90
C ILE A 369 31.27 -15.31 -7.64
N ILE A 370 30.11 -15.93 -7.44
CA ILE A 370 29.75 -16.73 -6.25
C ILE A 370 30.79 -17.84 -6.00
N GLU A 371 31.18 -18.56 -7.03
CA GLU A 371 32.14 -19.67 -6.95
C GLU A 371 33.56 -19.21 -6.57
N GLU A 372 33.86 -17.93 -6.76
CA GLU A 372 35.16 -17.31 -6.45
C GLU A 372 35.09 -16.43 -5.19
N SER A 373 33.92 -16.34 -4.52
CA SER A 373 33.70 -15.42 -3.40
C SER A 373 33.97 -16.01 -2.01
N GLY A 374 34.22 -17.32 -1.93
CA GLY A 374 34.30 -18.05 -0.66
C GLY A 374 32.95 -18.15 0.08
N VAL A 375 31.82 -17.98 -0.61
CA VAL A 375 30.50 -18.15 0.00
C VAL A 375 30.30 -19.59 0.46
N ARG A 376 29.71 -19.77 1.64
CA ARG A 376 29.30 -21.08 2.15
C ARG A 376 27.80 -21.27 1.90
N ALA A 377 27.45 -22.29 1.11
CA ALA A 377 26.06 -22.72 0.98
C ALA A 377 25.70 -23.63 2.16
N ILE A 378 24.64 -23.30 2.89
CA ILE A 378 24.18 -24.08 4.05
C ILE A 378 22.71 -24.47 3.89
N ASP A 379 22.34 -25.62 4.44
CA ASP A 379 20.95 -25.97 4.68
C ASP A 379 20.53 -25.36 6.02
N PRO A 380 19.61 -24.38 6.05
CA PRO A 380 19.20 -23.75 7.31
C PRO A 380 18.37 -24.68 8.22
N ARG A 381 18.10 -25.92 7.81
CA ARG A 381 17.49 -26.97 8.66
C ARG A 381 18.54 -27.79 9.40
N ASP A 382 19.81 -27.68 9.02
CA ASP A 382 20.93 -28.35 9.68
C ASP A 382 21.48 -27.48 10.82
N SER A 383 21.05 -27.78 12.04
CA SER A 383 21.52 -27.08 13.24
C SER A 383 23.03 -27.16 13.43
N ALA A 384 23.68 -28.27 13.05
CA ALA A 384 25.13 -28.40 13.20
C ALA A 384 25.87 -27.49 12.21
N ALA A 385 25.37 -27.35 10.98
CA ALA A 385 25.92 -26.42 10.00
C ALA A 385 25.76 -24.96 10.45
N ILE A 386 24.64 -24.62 11.10
CA ILE A 386 24.42 -23.28 11.68
C ILE A 386 25.40 -23.03 12.83
N GLU A 387 25.54 -23.96 13.78
CA GLU A 387 26.47 -23.84 14.91
C GLU A 387 27.93 -23.70 14.44
N GLU A 388 28.32 -24.40 13.36
CA GLU A 388 29.66 -24.28 12.77
C GLU A 388 29.91 -22.88 12.20
N VAL A 389 28.89 -22.30 11.57
CA VAL A 389 28.95 -20.93 11.03
C VAL A 389 28.99 -19.90 12.16
N ASP A 390 28.17 -20.06 13.20
CA ASP A 390 28.11 -19.16 14.35
C ASP A 390 29.43 -19.16 15.15
N ALA A 391 30.17 -20.26 15.11
CA ALA A 391 31.48 -20.38 15.75
C ALA A 391 32.63 -19.72 14.96
N LEU A 392 32.40 -19.19 13.75
CA LEU A 392 33.46 -18.60 12.94
C LEU A 392 34.00 -17.30 13.58
N PRO A 393 35.33 -17.12 13.61
CA PRO A 393 35.94 -15.95 14.26
C PRO A 393 35.80 -14.66 13.45
N ALA A 394 35.35 -14.74 12.20
CA ALA A 394 35.24 -13.63 11.27
C ALA A 394 33.94 -13.68 10.45
N PRO A 395 33.39 -12.51 10.06
CA PRO A 395 32.23 -12.45 9.17
C PRO A 395 32.47 -13.24 7.89
N THR A 396 31.52 -14.09 7.53
CA THR A 396 31.61 -14.96 6.34
C THR A 396 30.35 -14.81 5.51
N LEU A 397 30.51 -14.87 4.18
CA LEU A 397 29.38 -14.83 3.26
C LEU A 397 28.68 -16.21 3.25
N ILE A 398 27.37 -16.20 3.42
CA ILE A 398 26.55 -17.41 3.49
C ILE A 398 25.41 -17.30 2.48
N THR A 399 25.05 -18.41 1.85
CA THR A 399 23.83 -18.55 1.03
C THR A 399 23.05 -19.79 1.46
N VAL A 400 21.77 -19.84 1.11
CA VAL A 400 20.97 -21.07 1.21
C VAL A 400 21.38 -22.01 0.08
N LEU A 401 21.50 -23.30 0.39
CA LEU A 401 21.79 -24.33 -0.60
C LEU A 401 20.62 -24.48 -1.60
N ASP A 402 20.95 -24.64 -2.89
CA ASP A 402 19.95 -24.83 -3.94
C ASP A 402 19.19 -26.16 -3.78
N GLY A 403 17.96 -26.21 -4.29
CA GLY A 403 17.13 -27.43 -4.30
C GLY A 403 16.55 -27.80 -2.95
N ILE A 404 16.61 -26.91 -1.97
CA ILE A 404 15.95 -27.06 -0.68
C ILE A 404 14.45 -26.80 -0.85
N ASP A 405 13.64 -27.76 -0.38
CA ASP A 405 12.20 -27.60 -0.22
C ASP A 405 11.91 -26.80 1.05
N MET A 406 12.02 -25.48 0.93
CA MET A 406 11.66 -24.51 1.96
C MET A 406 10.84 -23.39 1.34
N GLU A 407 9.85 -22.94 2.11
CA GLU A 407 9.14 -21.72 1.75
C GLU A 407 10.08 -20.53 1.77
N VAL A 408 9.98 -19.75 0.71
CA VAL A 408 10.70 -18.50 0.58
C VAL A 408 9.88 -17.43 1.29
N VAL A 409 10.46 -16.77 2.30
CA VAL A 409 9.88 -15.53 2.81
C VAL A 409 10.06 -14.47 1.73
N PRO A 410 8.97 -13.88 1.20
CA PRO A 410 9.08 -12.85 0.18
C PRO A 410 9.96 -11.71 0.68
N ALA A 411 11.01 -11.37 -0.08
CA ALA A 411 12.11 -10.51 0.39
C ALA A 411 11.65 -9.16 0.97
N PHE A 412 10.53 -8.63 0.49
CA PHE A 412 10.01 -7.32 0.88
C PHE A 412 9.08 -7.35 2.10
N ARG A 413 8.67 -8.53 2.57
CA ARG A 413 7.80 -8.66 3.74
C ARG A 413 8.45 -8.13 5.01
N LEU A 414 9.77 -8.18 5.12
CA LEU A 414 10.51 -7.72 6.30
C LEU A 414 11.04 -6.28 6.16
N LEU A 415 10.52 -5.50 5.18
CA LEU A 415 10.89 -4.09 4.99
C LEU A 415 10.35 -3.16 6.06
#